data_AF-A0A7K2YWD9-F1
#
_entry.id   AF-A0A7K2YWD9-F1
#
_cell.length_a   1.000
_cell.length_b   1.000
_cell.length_c   1.000
_cell.angle_alpha   90.00
_cell.angle_beta   90.00
_cell.angle_gamma   90.00
#
_symmetry.space_group_name_H-M   'P 1'
#
loop_
_entity.id
_entity.type
_entity.pdbx_description
1 polymer ?
#
loop_
_entity_poly.entity_id
_entity_poly.type
_entity_poly.pdbx_seq_one_letter_code
_entity_poly.pdbx_strand_id
1 'polypeptide(L)'
;MATAHPTTAPRRRSSGIVRLAWFVVLAMMLAAAAWSISDQLTRWGMPTSLAYGISIMFDAAGLLAAEYARRAVERGTGAGLPRASIFAFVGVAGILNYHHGHAIGGIAAAIAFASLSGMVELLFELHRRDVRDTVLVERGLVAELLPRVPLIAWCMFPVRSWRTLRAAVGVRLDNLDPMRTDAPSPVDEQPARATATIRAAIRAAAATMPTASPEQLVDQLDAVGIDTDIDTVRHVVDTIDTAPTRHVDDASPSIADTVRDLVEAGIDTLDDVVAAVEDVHGPVVRSTVWTTLKRAREAAVKKAARA
;
A
#
# COMPACT_ATOMS: atom_id res chain seq x y z
N MET A 1 -14.99 -15.82 -34.19
CA MET A 1 -15.10 -16.72 -33.03
C MET A 1 -13.68 -17.11 -32.60
N ALA A 2 -13.08 -16.35 -31.70
CA ALA A 2 -11.75 -16.61 -31.13
C ALA A 2 -11.84 -16.39 -29.62
N THR A 3 -11.98 -17.48 -28.88
CA THR A 3 -12.03 -17.49 -27.43
C THR A 3 -10.63 -17.30 -26.87
N ALA A 4 -10.36 -16.15 -26.26
CA ALA A 4 -9.11 -15.92 -25.55
C ALA A 4 -9.05 -16.84 -24.32
N HIS A 5 -8.08 -17.77 -24.31
CA HIS A 5 -7.75 -18.58 -23.15
C HIS A 5 -7.22 -17.71 -22.01
N PRO A 6 -7.62 -17.95 -20.75
CA PRO A 6 -6.94 -17.36 -19.61
C PRO A 6 -5.52 -17.94 -19.53
N THR A 7 -4.52 -17.10 -19.76
CA THR A 7 -3.11 -17.40 -19.44
C THR A 7 -2.98 -17.60 -17.94
N THR A 8 -3.08 -18.85 -17.50
CA THR A 8 -2.71 -19.28 -16.16
C THR A 8 -1.20 -19.08 -16.02
N ALA A 9 -0.81 -18.07 -15.25
CA ALA A 9 0.59 -17.91 -14.88
C ALA A 9 1.09 -19.22 -14.25
N PRO A 10 2.26 -19.75 -14.66
CA PRO A 10 2.73 -21.04 -14.18
C PRO A 10 2.94 -20.98 -12.67
N ARG A 11 2.17 -21.79 -11.94
CA ARG A 11 2.40 -22.10 -10.52
C ARG A 11 3.83 -22.64 -10.38
N ARG A 12 4.77 -21.81 -9.93
CA ARG A 12 6.09 -22.29 -9.48
C ARG A 12 5.88 -23.07 -8.19
N ARG A 13 5.45 -24.34 -8.29
CA ARG A 13 5.57 -25.28 -7.19
C ARG A 13 7.05 -25.35 -6.84
N SER A 14 7.41 -24.98 -5.61
CA SER A 14 8.74 -25.27 -5.10
C SER A 14 9.02 -26.76 -5.29
N SER A 15 10.14 -27.07 -5.96
CA SER A 15 10.50 -28.47 -6.23
C SER A 15 10.57 -29.21 -4.90
N GLY A 16 10.20 -30.50 -4.88
CA GLY A 16 10.21 -31.29 -3.64
C GLY A 16 11.56 -31.22 -2.89
N ILE A 17 12.64 -31.01 -3.63
CA ILE A 17 14.01 -30.83 -3.12
C ILE A 17 14.12 -29.55 -2.28
N VAL A 18 13.55 -28.43 -2.72
CA VAL A 18 13.61 -27.16 -1.97
C VAL A 18 12.87 -27.29 -0.64
N ARG A 19 11.70 -27.96 -0.65
CA ARG A 19 10.94 -28.23 0.57
C ARG A 19 11.69 -29.14 1.52
N LEU A 20 12.30 -30.21 1.00
CA LEU A 20 13.11 -31.11 1.80
C LEU A 20 14.31 -30.38 2.42
N ALA A 21 15.04 -29.60 1.62
CA ALA A 21 16.17 -28.81 2.11
C ALA A 21 15.75 -27.85 3.22
N TRP A 22 14.60 -27.18 3.04
CA TRP A 22 14.04 -26.30 4.06
C TRP A 22 13.73 -27.03 5.36
N PHE A 23 13.06 -28.18 5.30
CA PHE A 23 12.74 -28.99 6.49
C PHE A 23 13.98 -29.50 7.20
N VAL A 24 14.99 -29.97 6.44
CA VAL A 24 16.25 -30.44 7.01
C VAL A 24 16.98 -29.30 7.71
N VAL A 25 17.11 -28.14 7.07
CA VAL A 25 17.75 -26.96 7.67
C VAL A 25 17.01 -26.52 8.93
N LEU A 26 15.68 -26.41 8.88
CA LEU A 26 14.89 -26.04 10.06
C LEU A 26 15.06 -27.05 11.20
N ALA A 27 14.99 -28.35 10.91
CA ALA A 27 15.14 -29.41 11.91
C ALA A 27 16.53 -29.36 12.56
N MET A 28 17.59 -29.15 11.77
CA MET A 28 18.95 -29.00 12.30
C MET A 28 19.08 -27.76 13.18
N MET A 29 18.48 -26.64 12.79
CA MET A 29 18.53 -25.40 13.57
C MET A 29 17.77 -25.53 14.90
N LEU A 30 16.59 -26.14 14.89
CA LEU A 30 15.82 -26.44 16.10
C LEU A 30 16.57 -27.41 17.01
N ALA A 31 17.14 -28.48 16.46
CA ALA A 31 17.94 -29.41 17.27
C ALA A 31 19.16 -28.74 17.90
N ALA A 32 19.87 -27.89 17.16
CA ALA A 32 21.01 -27.13 17.68
C ALA A 32 20.59 -26.12 18.77
N ALA A 33 19.49 -25.40 18.56
CA ALA A 33 18.92 -24.49 19.56
C ALA A 33 18.47 -25.25 20.81
N ALA A 34 17.81 -26.39 20.63
CA ALA A 34 17.32 -27.21 21.73
C ALA A 34 18.46 -27.74 22.60
N TRP A 35 19.52 -28.25 21.94
CA TRP A 35 20.72 -28.69 22.62
C TRP A 35 21.40 -27.54 23.38
N SER A 36 21.61 -26.40 22.72
CA SER A 36 22.24 -25.21 23.32
C SER A 36 21.49 -24.67 24.54
N ILE A 37 20.17 -24.54 24.45
CA ILE A 37 19.31 -24.08 25.56
C ILE A 37 19.33 -25.10 26.70
N SER A 38 19.14 -26.38 26.41
CA SER A 38 19.10 -27.43 27.45
C SER A 38 20.44 -27.55 28.20
N ASP A 39 21.57 -27.45 27.50
CA ASP A 39 22.90 -27.46 28.12
C ASP A 39 23.10 -26.21 29.00
N GLN A 40 22.72 -25.02 28.52
CA GLN A 40 22.84 -23.80 29.31
C GLN A 40 21.98 -23.82 30.57
N LEU A 41 20.74 -24.30 30.47
CA LEU A 41 19.85 -24.47 31.63
C LEU A 41 20.43 -25.46 32.63
N THR A 42 21.04 -26.55 32.14
CA THR A 42 21.71 -27.54 33.00
C THR A 42 22.90 -26.92 33.73
N ARG A 43 23.71 -26.09 33.06
CA ARG A 43 24.81 -25.34 33.70
C ARG A 43 24.33 -24.38 34.78
N TRP A 44 23.10 -23.86 34.67
CA TRP A 44 22.47 -23.04 35.69
C TRP A 44 21.82 -23.84 36.84
N GLY A 45 22.04 -25.16 36.88
CA GLY A 45 21.59 -26.03 37.97
C GLY A 45 20.25 -26.70 37.73
N MET A 46 19.69 -26.61 36.53
CA MET A 46 18.45 -27.32 36.19
C MET A 46 18.70 -28.82 35.98
N PRO A 47 17.82 -29.72 36.47
CA PRO A 47 17.90 -31.14 36.13
C PRO A 47 17.81 -31.35 34.62
N THR A 48 18.67 -32.21 34.08
CA THR A 48 18.80 -32.44 32.63
C THR A 48 17.46 -32.80 31.96
N SER A 49 16.65 -33.64 32.58
CA SER A 49 15.32 -34.01 32.07
C SER A 49 14.39 -32.81 31.92
N LEU A 50 14.40 -31.90 32.90
CA LEU A 50 13.60 -30.69 32.88
C LEU A 50 14.14 -29.68 31.86
N ALA A 51 15.46 -29.55 31.75
CA ALA A 51 16.11 -28.66 30.79
C ALA A 51 15.77 -29.02 29.34
N TYR A 52 15.85 -30.32 28.98
CA TYR A 52 15.40 -30.81 27.67
C TYR A 52 13.91 -30.58 27.46
N GLY A 53 13.07 -30.87 28.47
CA GLY A 53 11.63 -30.65 28.39
C GLY A 53 11.26 -29.19 28.11
N ILE A 54 11.86 -28.25 28.85
CA ILE A 54 11.64 -26.81 28.65
C ILE A 54 12.13 -26.38 27.27
N SER A 55 13.28 -26.88 26.83
CA SER A 55 13.83 -26.52 25.53
C SER A 55 12.93 -26.95 24.37
N ILE A 56 12.44 -28.20 24.41
CA ILE A 56 11.51 -28.73 23.40
C ILE A 56 10.19 -27.95 23.44
N MET A 57 9.68 -27.66 24.64
CA MET A 57 8.46 -26.87 24.82
C MET A 57 8.61 -25.46 24.24
N PHE A 58 9.78 -24.86 24.38
CA PHE A 58 10.09 -23.53 23.85
C PHE A 58 10.06 -23.52 22.32
N ASP A 59 10.71 -24.48 21.67
CA ASP A 59 10.66 -24.65 20.22
C ASP A 59 9.24 -24.94 19.72
N ALA A 60 8.50 -25.82 20.41
CA ALA A 60 7.12 -26.13 20.09
C ALA A 60 6.21 -24.89 20.20
N ALA A 61 6.39 -24.05 21.23
CA ALA A 61 5.65 -22.81 21.39
C ALA A 61 5.93 -21.82 20.25
N GLY A 62 7.19 -21.70 19.82
CA GLY A 62 7.59 -20.91 18.65
C GLY A 62 6.92 -21.39 17.36
N LEU A 63 6.91 -22.71 17.11
CA LEU A 63 6.24 -23.33 15.97
C LEU A 63 4.72 -23.10 15.99
N LEU A 64 4.08 -23.22 17.16
CA LEU A 64 2.66 -22.93 17.32
C LEU A 64 2.36 -21.44 17.05
N ALA A 65 3.18 -20.53 17.55
CA ALA A 65 3.04 -19.10 17.28
C ALA A 65 3.19 -18.78 15.78
N ALA A 66 4.15 -19.43 15.10
CA ALA A 66 4.33 -19.32 13.67
C ALA A 66 3.10 -19.84 12.89
N GLU A 67 2.52 -20.97 13.29
CA GLU A 67 1.29 -21.50 12.72
C GLU A 67 0.09 -20.58 12.94
N TYR A 68 -0.06 -19.98 14.13
CA TYR A 68 -1.10 -18.98 14.38
C TYR A 68 -0.92 -17.73 13.51
N ALA A 69 0.32 -17.26 13.34
CA ALA A 69 0.62 -16.15 12.44
C ALA A 69 0.28 -16.50 10.97
N ARG A 70 0.55 -17.74 10.54
CA ARG A 70 0.18 -18.24 9.21
C ARG A 70 -1.34 -18.25 9.02
N ARG A 71 -2.09 -18.82 9.97
CA ARG A 71 -3.57 -18.84 9.94
C ARG A 71 -4.17 -17.45 9.97
N ALA A 72 -3.57 -16.51 10.70
CA ALA A 72 -4.03 -15.12 10.73
C ALA A 72 -3.92 -14.45 9.35
N VAL A 73 -2.82 -14.72 8.63
CA VAL A 73 -2.64 -14.26 7.24
C VAL A 73 -3.68 -14.89 6.31
N GLU A 74 -3.91 -16.20 6.41
CA GLU A 74 -4.94 -16.89 5.60
C GLU A 74 -6.34 -16.32 5.84
N ARG A 75 -6.67 -15.96 7.07
CA ARG A 75 -7.97 -15.36 7.42
C ARG A 75 -8.06 -13.87 7.08
N GLY A 76 -6.98 -13.24 6.62
CA GLY A 76 -6.94 -11.78 6.40
C GLY A 76 -7.04 -10.95 7.68
N THR A 77 -6.79 -11.56 8.84
CA THR A 77 -6.86 -10.92 10.15
C THR A 77 -5.51 -10.38 10.60
N GLY A 78 -5.50 -9.35 11.45
CA GLY A 78 -4.27 -8.77 11.99
C GLY A 78 -3.43 -9.81 12.77
N ALA A 79 -2.18 -10.01 12.36
CA ALA A 79 -1.26 -10.98 12.97
C ALA A 79 -0.29 -10.33 13.99
N GLY A 80 -0.63 -9.16 14.55
CA GLY A 80 0.28 -8.36 15.37
C GLY A 80 0.75 -9.05 16.66
N LEU A 81 -0.18 -9.62 17.42
CA LEU A 81 0.12 -10.28 18.70
C LEU A 81 0.91 -11.60 18.53
N PRO A 82 0.56 -12.51 17.60
CA PRO A 82 1.40 -13.65 17.27
C PRO A 82 2.82 -13.24 16.85
N ARG A 83 2.96 -12.18 16.03
CA ARG A 83 4.28 -11.67 15.64
C ARG A 83 5.10 -11.15 16.82
N ALA A 84 4.48 -10.38 17.71
CA ALA A 84 5.15 -9.90 18.91
C ALA A 84 5.61 -11.05 19.81
N SER A 85 4.79 -12.09 19.96
CA SER A 85 5.15 -13.28 20.74
C SER A 85 6.35 -14.02 20.15
N ILE A 86 6.44 -14.11 18.81
CA ILE A 86 7.58 -14.74 18.14
C ILE A 86 8.87 -13.96 18.42
N PHE A 87 8.83 -12.62 18.34
CA PHE A 87 10.00 -11.80 18.68
C PHE A 87 10.44 -11.98 20.14
N ALA A 88 9.48 -12.13 21.07
CA ALA A 88 9.79 -12.43 22.47
C ALA A 88 10.47 -13.80 22.62
N PHE A 89 9.95 -14.85 21.97
CA PHE A 89 10.58 -16.17 21.97
C PHE A 89 11.98 -16.15 21.36
N VAL A 90 12.15 -15.52 20.20
CA VAL A 90 13.44 -15.38 19.53
C VAL A 90 14.44 -14.61 20.39
N GLY A 91 14.00 -13.55 21.06
CA GLY A 91 14.83 -12.77 21.98
C GLY A 91 15.34 -13.60 23.15
N VAL A 92 14.44 -14.32 23.83
CA VAL A 92 14.80 -15.19 24.97
C VAL A 92 15.72 -16.33 24.52
N ALA A 93 15.39 -17.03 23.42
CA ALA A 93 16.26 -18.06 22.86
C ALA A 93 17.62 -17.51 22.44
N GLY A 94 17.66 -16.31 21.85
CA GLY A 94 18.89 -15.61 21.47
C GLY A 94 19.81 -15.36 22.67
N ILE A 95 19.26 -14.92 23.79
CA ILE A 95 20.02 -14.70 25.04
C ILE A 95 20.56 -16.02 25.59
N LEU A 96 19.74 -17.07 25.64
CA LEU A 96 20.16 -18.38 26.12
C LEU A 96 21.28 -18.97 25.25
N ASN A 97 21.11 -18.90 23.93
CA ASN A 97 22.10 -19.35 22.95
C ASN A 97 23.38 -18.50 23.00
N TYR A 98 23.27 -17.20 23.26
CA TYR A 98 24.43 -16.33 23.48
C TYR A 98 25.25 -16.81 24.69
N HIS A 99 24.61 -17.06 25.83
CA HIS A 99 25.30 -17.54 27.03
C HIS A 99 25.96 -18.90 26.83
N HIS A 100 25.27 -19.83 26.17
CA HIS A 100 25.83 -21.14 25.82
C HIS A 100 27.07 -20.99 24.94
N GLY A 101 26.94 -20.25 23.83
CA GLY A 101 28.02 -19.98 22.89
C GLY A 101 29.21 -19.29 23.57
N HIS A 102 28.94 -18.33 24.46
CA HIS A 102 29.98 -17.66 25.23
C HIS A 102 30.76 -18.62 26.12
N ALA A 103 30.07 -19.57 26.74
CA ALA A 103 30.67 -20.53 27.65
C ALA A 103 31.46 -21.64 26.95
N ILE A 104 31.31 -21.85 25.64
CA ILE A 104 32.06 -22.86 24.88
C ILE A 104 33.17 -22.29 23.99
N GLY A 105 33.00 -21.05 23.50
CA GLY A 105 33.90 -20.48 22.50
C GLY A 105 34.00 -18.96 22.56
N GLY A 106 33.67 -18.35 23.70
CA GLY A 106 33.75 -16.90 23.91
C GLY A 106 32.80 -16.11 23.00
N ILE A 107 33.14 -14.84 22.77
CA ILE A 107 32.26 -13.88 22.06
C ILE A 107 31.89 -14.34 20.64
N ALA A 108 32.83 -14.93 19.90
CA ALA A 108 32.58 -15.37 18.53
C ALA A 108 31.51 -16.48 18.47
N ALA A 109 31.62 -17.49 19.33
CA ALA A 109 30.62 -18.55 19.45
C ALA A 109 29.30 -18.02 20.02
N ALA A 110 29.33 -17.08 20.97
CA ALA A 110 28.13 -16.43 21.51
C ALA A 110 27.29 -15.76 20.41
N ILE A 111 27.94 -14.98 19.54
CA ILE A 111 27.27 -14.31 18.41
C ILE A 111 26.76 -15.35 17.40
N ALA A 112 27.56 -16.37 17.08
CA ALA A 112 27.16 -17.41 16.13
C ALA A 112 25.89 -18.15 16.61
N PHE A 113 25.86 -18.60 17.87
CA PHE A 113 24.70 -19.29 18.44
C PHE A 113 23.49 -18.37 18.61
N ALA A 114 23.68 -17.13 19.04
CA ALA A 114 22.58 -16.15 19.11
C ALA A 114 21.97 -15.88 17.72
N SER A 115 22.80 -15.86 16.67
CA SER A 115 22.35 -15.65 15.30
C SER A 115 21.47 -16.78 14.78
N LEU A 116 21.63 -18.02 15.27
CA LEU A 116 20.76 -19.15 14.91
C LEU A 116 19.30 -18.85 15.24
N SER A 117 19.03 -18.29 16.42
CA SER A 117 17.67 -17.89 16.83
C SER A 117 17.06 -16.87 15.88
N GLY A 118 17.85 -15.88 15.45
CA GLY A 118 17.41 -14.88 14.47
C GLY A 118 17.20 -15.46 13.06
N MET A 119 18.04 -16.39 12.64
CA MET A 119 17.93 -17.05 11.34
C MET A 119 16.67 -17.92 11.24
N VAL A 120 16.27 -18.62 12.32
CA VAL A 120 15.03 -19.40 12.34
C VAL A 120 13.83 -18.49 12.08
N GLU A 121 13.76 -17.33 12.75
CA GLU A 121 12.68 -16.38 12.52
C GLU A 121 12.70 -15.75 11.14
N LEU A 122 13.90 -15.44 10.62
CA LEU A 122 14.02 -14.95 9.25
C LEU A 122 13.47 -15.97 8.24
N LEU A 123 13.76 -17.25 8.45
CA LEU A 123 13.24 -18.34 7.62
C LEU A 123 11.71 -18.43 7.68
N PHE A 124 11.12 -18.28 8.88
CA PHE A 124 9.66 -18.22 9.04
C PHE A 124 9.04 -16.96 8.44
N GLU A 125 9.69 -15.80 8.53
CA GLU A 125 9.23 -14.58 7.88
C GLU A 125 9.23 -14.71 6.35
N LEU A 126 10.28 -15.29 5.76
CA LEU A 126 10.33 -15.58 4.33
C LEU A 126 9.22 -16.55 3.91
N HIS A 127 9.03 -17.64 4.66
CA HIS A 127 7.96 -18.60 4.38
C HIS A 127 6.57 -17.97 4.49
N ARG A 128 6.33 -17.15 5.53
CA ARG A 128 5.05 -16.43 5.70
C ARG A 128 4.77 -15.46 4.56
N ARG A 129 5.79 -14.77 4.04
CA ARG A 129 5.65 -13.89 2.87
C ARG A 129 5.28 -14.67 1.62
N ASP A 130 5.96 -15.78 1.35
CA ASP A 130 5.67 -16.67 0.22
C ASP A 130 4.22 -17.20 0.25
N VAL A 131 3.76 -17.64 1.44
CA VAL A 131 2.37 -18.08 1.65
C VAL A 131 1.40 -16.92 1.45
N ARG A 132 1.68 -15.74 2.01
CA ARG A 132 0.83 -14.55 1.86
C ARG A 132 0.67 -14.17 0.39
N ASP A 133 1.77 -14.10 -0.35
CA ASP A 133 1.77 -13.72 -1.76
C ASP A 133 1.01 -14.75 -2.59
N THR A 134 1.18 -16.04 -2.29
CA THR A 134 0.41 -17.12 -2.94
C THR A 134 -1.10 -16.97 -2.70
N VAL A 135 -1.52 -16.74 -1.44
CA VAL A 135 -2.94 -16.56 -1.09
C VAL A 135 -3.53 -15.32 -1.74
N LEU A 136 -2.77 -14.22 -1.86
CA LEU A 136 -3.23 -13.00 -2.54
C LEU A 136 -3.43 -13.24 -4.04
N VAL A 137 -2.46 -13.88 -4.69
CA VAL A 137 -2.56 -14.26 -6.11
C VAL A 137 -3.75 -15.19 -6.35
N GLU A 138 -3.97 -16.18 -5.49
CA GLU A 138 -5.13 -17.09 -5.59
C GLU A 138 -6.48 -16.37 -5.43
N ARG A 139 -6.51 -15.25 -4.72
CA ARG A 139 -7.68 -14.38 -4.57
C ARG A 139 -7.82 -13.35 -5.69
N GLY A 140 -6.95 -13.38 -6.70
CA GLY A 140 -6.91 -12.36 -7.77
C GLY A 140 -6.48 -10.97 -7.28
N LEU A 141 -5.89 -10.90 -6.08
CA LEU A 141 -5.39 -9.66 -5.49
C LEU A 141 -3.90 -9.52 -5.81
N VAL A 142 -3.48 -8.32 -6.19
CA VAL A 142 -2.05 -8.00 -6.30
C VAL A 142 -1.52 -7.77 -4.89
N ALA A 143 -0.43 -8.44 -4.53
CA ALA A 143 0.24 -8.19 -3.25
C ALA A 143 0.59 -6.71 -3.14
N GLU A 144 0.10 -6.03 -2.11
CA GLU A 144 0.41 -4.62 -1.90
C GLU A 144 1.92 -4.45 -1.72
N LEU A 145 2.59 -3.94 -2.75
CA LEU A 145 4.02 -3.78 -2.76
C LEU A 145 4.38 -2.58 -1.89
N LEU A 146 5.14 -2.83 -0.84
CA LEU A 146 5.97 -1.79 -0.23
C LEU A 146 6.90 -1.20 -1.31
N PRO A 147 7.31 0.07 -1.19
CA PRO A 147 8.25 0.67 -2.13
C PRO A 147 9.51 -0.21 -2.24
N ARG A 148 9.82 -0.62 -3.47
CA ARG A 148 11.00 -1.45 -3.76
C ARG A 148 12.27 -0.59 -3.66
N VAL A 149 12.81 -0.46 -2.45
CA VAL A 149 14.10 0.21 -2.24
C VAL A 149 15.22 -0.80 -2.57
N PRO A 150 16.04 -0.55 -3.62
CA PRO A 150 17.09 -1.49 -4.01
C PRO A 150 18.18 -1.58 -2.93
N LEU A 151 18.85 -2.73 -2.83
CA LEU A 151 19.89 -2.97 -1.83
C LEU A 151 21.00 -1.90 -1.88
N ILE A 152 21.37 -1.47 -3.08
CA ILE A 152 22.39 -0.43 -3.26
C ILE A 152 21.98 0.91 -2.65
N ALA A 153 20.69 1.25 -2.63
CA ALA A 153 20.19 2.45 -1.98
C ALA A 153 20.23 2.34 -0.45
N TRP A 154 20.11 1.14 0.11
CA TRP A 154 20.37 0.93 1.54
C TRP A 154 21.82 1.15 1.90
N CYS A 155 22.74 0.69 1.04
CA CYS A 155 24.19 0.86 1.26
C CYS A 155 24.61 2.33 1.12
N MET A 156 24.20 3.00 0.04
CA MET A 156 24.65 4.36 -0.26
C MET A 156 23.86 5.44 0.50
N PHE A 157 22.57 5.22 0.75
CA PHE A 157 21.67 6.24 1.31
C PHE A 157 20.76 5.67 2.41
N PRO A 158 21.30 5.11 3.51
CA PRO A 158 20.51 4.40 4.52
C PRO A 158 19.42 5.28 5.15
N VAL A 159 19.74 6.53 5.47
CA VAL A 159 18.78 7.47 6.09
C VAL A 159 17.62 7.79 5.14
N ARG A 160 17.90 8.01 3.85
CA ARG A 160 16.89 8.33 2.84
C ARG A 160 15.99 7.13 2.57
N SER A 161 16.60 5.95 2.40
CA SER A 161 15.91 4.67 2.26
C SER A 161 14.94 4.40 3.41
N TRP A 162 15.39 4.65 4.65
CA TRP A 162 14.55 4.52 5.83
C TRP A 162 13.39 5.53 5.87
N ARG A 163 13.63 6.80 5.52
CA ARG A 163 12.57 7.82 5.44
C ARG A 163 11.52 7.47 4.39
N THR A 164 11.94 7.00 3.21
CA THR A 164 11.03 6.57 2.15
C THR A 164 10.16 5.39 2.58
N LEU A 165 10.77 4.38 3.22
CA LEU A 165 10.02 3.25 3.76
C LEU A 165 9.01 3.71 4.82
N ARG A 166 9.45 4.56 5.77
CA ARG A 166 8.59 5.09 6.84
C ARG A 166 7.42 5.89 6.27
N ALA A 167 7.63 6.74 5.27
CA ALA A 167 6.57 7.53 4.65
C ALA A 167 5.51 6.64 3.99
N ALA A 168 5.93 5.62 3.24
CA ALA A 168 5.00 4.68 2.62
C ALA A 168 4.21 3.85 3.65
N VAL A 169 4.85 3.45 4.74
CA VAL A 169 4.17 2.78 5.86
C VAL A 169 3.19 3.75 6.56
N GLY A 170 3.57 5.02 6.72
CA GLY A 170 2.73 6.06 7.31
C GLY A 170 1.42 6.27 6.55
N VAL A 171 1.49 6.46 5.23
CA VAL A 171 0.30 6.57 4.36
C VAL A 171 -0.60 5.36 4.50
N ARG A 172 -0.01 4.16 4.62
CA ARG A 172 -0.78 2.92 4.78
C ARG A 172 -1.46 2.83 6.16
N LEU A 173 -0.79 3.27 7.22
CA LEU A 173 -1.38 3.36 8.54
C LEU A 173 -2.53 4.36 8.56
N ASP A 174 -2.35 5.51 7.92
CA ASP A 174 -3.39 6.54 7.79
C ASP A 174 -4.64 6.00 7.07
N ASN A 175 -4.46 5.17 6.03
CA ASN A 175 -5.56 4.53 5.31
C ASN A 175 -6.26 3.41 6.11
N LEU A 176 -5.63 2.91 7.18
CA LEU A 176 -6.23 1.91 8.08
C LEU A 176 -7.00 2.56 9.23
N ASP A 177 -6.95 3.89 9.36
CA ASP A 177 -7.72 4.62 10.36
C ASP A 177 -9.17 4.85 9.87
N PRO A 178 -10.16 4.09 10.38
CA PRO A 178 -11.54 4.21 9.94
C PRO A 178 -12.19 5.54 10.33
N MET A 179 -11.56 6.33 11.21
CA MET A 179 -12.08 7.65 11.62
C MET A 179 -11.64 8.78 10.69
N ARG A 180 -10.74 8.54 9.72
CA ARG A 180 -10.24 9.58 8.80
C ARG A 180 -11.03 9.70 7.49
N THR A 181 -12.14 8.98 7.36
CA THR A 181 -12.96 8.94 6.13
C THR A 181 -13.54 10.30 5.69
N ASP A 182 -13.45 11.36 6.50
CA ASP A 182 -13.97 12.70 6.16
C ASP A 182 -12.95 13.85 6.24
N ALA A 183 -11.66 13.59 6.43
CA ALA A 183 -10.66 14.66 6.48
C ALA A 183 -9.84 14.74 5.18
N PRO A 184 -10.03 15.78 4.32
CA PRO A 184 -9.15 15.98 3.18
C PRO A 184 -7.70 16.15 3.68
N SER A 185 -6.77 15.38 3.11
CA SER A 185 -5.35 15.39 3.47
C SER A 185 -4.76 16.81 3.42
N PRO A 186 -4.06 17.27 4.47
CA PRO A 186 -3.32 18.53 4.45
C PRO A 186 -1.95 18.24 3.85
N VAL A 187 -1.87 18.09 2.53
CA VAL A 187 -0.60 18.10 1.81
C VAL A 187 -0.76 19.05 0.62
N ASP A 188 -0.04 20.18 0.69
CA ASP A 188 0.32 21.11 -0.39
C ASP A 188 -0.76 21.85 -1.21
N GLU A 189 -2.05 21.69 -0.96
CA GLU A 189 -3.08 22.41 -1.75
C GLU A 189 -3.40 23.84 -1.30
N GLN A 190 -2.91 24.28 -0.14
CA GLN A 190 -3.27 25.57 0.45
C GLN A 190 -2.81 26.80 -0.35
N PRO A 191 -1.56 26.88 -0.86
CA PRO A 191 -1.14 28.02 -1.68
C PRO A 191 -1.83 28.01 -3.05
N ALA A 192 -2.02 26.84 -3.68
CA ALA A 192 -2.65 26.74 -4.99
C ALA A 192 -4.14 27.13 -4.96
N ARG A 193 -4.88 26.76 -3.89
CA ARG A 193 -6.27 27.18 -3.71
C ARG A 193 -6.39 28.67 -3.41
N ALA A 194 -5.49 29.24 -2.58
CA ALA A 194 -5.50 30.67 -2.32
C ALA A 194 -5.30 31.48 -3.62
N THR A 195 -4.32 31.09 -4.45
CA THR A 195 -4.08 31.72 -5.76
C THR A 195 -5.25 31.50 -6.74
N ALA A 196 -5.90 30.33 -6.71
CA ALA A 196 -7.07 30.07 -7.55
C ALA A 196 -8.30 30.91 -7.14
N THR A 197 -8.51 31.08 -5.83
CA THR A 197 -9.58 31.92 -5.27
C THR A 197 -9.37 33.39 -5.62
N ILE A 198 -8.14 33.90 -5.48
CA ILE A 198 -7.78 35.28 -5.87
C ILE A 198 -8.03 35.49 -7.37
N ARG A 199 -7.58 34.55 -8.23
CA ARG A 199 -7.83 34.62 -9.68
C ARG A 199 -9.32 34.58 -10.04
N ALA A 200 -10.11 33.80 -9.32
CA ALA A 200 -11.56 33.75 -9.52
C ALA A 200 -12.24 35.06 -9.09
N ALA A 201 -11.81 35.66 -7.98
CA ALA A 201 -12.30 36.95 -7.52
C ALA A 201 -11.96 38.08 -8.49
N ILE A 202 -10.73 38.11 -9.03
CA ILE A 202 -10.31 39.08 -10.05
C ILE A 202 -11.17 38.94 -11.31
N ARG A 203 -11.43 37.71 -11.78
CA ARG A 203 -12.32 37.48 -12.94
C ARG A 203 -13.75 37.93 -12.67
N ALA A 204 -14.28 37.69 -11.48
CA ALA A 204 -15.62 38.12 -11.10
C ALA A 204 -15.73 39.65 -11.06
N ALA A 205 -14.72 40.34 -10.51
CA ALA A 205 -14.66 41.80 -10.46
C ALA A 205 -14.51 42.43 -11.85
N ALA A 206 -13.67 41.85 -12.71
CA ALA A 206 -13.53 42.30 -14.11
C ALA A 206 -14.82 42.10 -14.92
N ALA A 207 -15.58 41.04 -14.65
CA ALA A 207 -16.86 40.80 -15.31
C ALA A 207 -17.97 41.79 -14.87
N THR A 208 -17.95 42.24 -13.61
CA THR A 208 -18.93 43.23 -13.10
C THR A 208 -18.55 44.67 -13.41
N MET A 209 -17.25 44.96 -13.64
CA MET A 209 -16.75 46.29 -13.98
C MET A 209 -15.83 46.25 -15.21
N PRO A 210 -16.38 46.02 -16.42
CA PRO A 210 -15.58 45.78 -17.63
C PRO A 210 -14.75 46.98 -18.11
N THR A 211 -15.02 48.18 -17.60
CA THR A 211 -14.26 49.40 -17.94
C THR A 211 -13.36 49.89 -16.79
N ALA A 212 -13.27 49.14 -15.70
CA ALA A 212 -12.44 49.53 -14.56
C ALA A 212 -10.95 49.32 -14.89
N SER A 213 -10.11 50.28 -14.48
CA SER A 213 -8.66 50.10 -14.60
C SER A 213 -8.16 49.04 -13.60
N PRO A 214 -6.99 48.42 -13.84
CA PRO A 214 -6.41 47.45 -12.90
C PRO A 214 -6.24 48.01 -11.49
N GLU A 215 -5.96 49.31 -11.34
CA GLU A 215 -5.88 49.99 -10.05
C GLU A 215 -7.24 49.99 -9.33
N GLN A 216 -8.33 50.28 -10.05
CA GLN A 216 -9.68 50.28 -9.50
C GLN A 216 -10.17 48.87 -9.11
N LEU A 217 -9.69 47.83 -9.80
CA LEU A 217 -9.98 46.44 -9.44
C LEU A 217 -9.24 46.01 -8.17
N VAL A 218 -8.00 46.47 -7.96
CA VAL A 218 -7.26 46.23 -6.71
C VAL A 218 -7.97 46.90 -5.53
N ASP A 219 -8.33 48.18 -5.66
CA ASP A 219 -9.04 48.92 -4.61
C ASP A 219 -10.38 48.25 -4.23
N GLN A 220 -11.09 47.73 -5.23
CA GLN A 220 -12.35 47.02 -5.01
C GLN A 220 -12.17 45.66 -4.33
N LEU A 221 -11.09 44.93 -4.65
CA LEU A 221 -10.79 43.64 -4.02
C LEU A 221 -10.29 43.82 -2.59
N ASP A 222 -9.49 44.86 -2.33
CA ASP A 222 -9.05 45.23 -0.98
C ASP A 222 -10.24 45.65 -0.10
N ALA A 223 -11.20 46.40 -0.64
CA ALA A 223 -12.44 46.76 0.07
C ALA A 223 -13.29 45.55 0.50
N VAL A 224 -13.14 44.40 -0.16
CA VAL A 224 -13.82 43.13 0.17
C VAL A 224 -12.90 42.18 0.96
N GLY A 225 -11.69 42.63 1.31
CA GLY A 225 -10.73 41.89 2.13
C GLY A 225 -9.91 40.84 1.37
N ILE A 226 -9.75 41.01 0.05
CA ILE A 226 -8.94 40.14 -0.80
C ILE A 226 -7.63 40.87 -1.15
N ASP A 227 -6.55 40.49 -0.46
CA ASP A 227 -5.20 41.00 -0.71
C ASP A 227 -4.67 40.47 -2.06
N THR A 228 -4.40 41.39 -2.99
CA THR A 228 -3.83 41.09 -4.31
C THR A 228 -2.97 42.25 -4.78
N ASP A 229 -1.93 41.95 -5.55
CA ASP A 229 -1.08 42.97 -6.16
C ASP A 229 -1.57 43.35 -7.57
N ILE A 230 -1.20 44.55 -8.00
CA ILE A 230 -1.59 45.12 -9.28
C ILE A 230 -1.05 44.34 -10.49
N ASP A 231 0.11 43.68 -10.35
CA ASP A 231 0.73 42.93 -11.44
C ASP A 231 0.00 41.61 -11.66
N THR A 232 -0.47 40.96 -10.58
CA THR A 232 -1.37 39.81 -10.64
C THR A 232 -2.71 40.16 -11.29
N VAL A 233 -3.31 41.30 -10.95
CA VAL A 233 -4.55 41.77 -11.59
C VAL A 233 -4.34 42.04 -13.08
N ARG A 234 -3.29 42.77 -13.45
CA ARG A 234 -2.94 43.04 -14.85
C ARG A 234 -2.74 41.75 -15.64
N HIS A 235 -1.98 40.81 -15.12
CA HIS A 235 -1.74 39.53 -15.77
C HIS A 235 -3.06 38.75 -15.99
N VAL A 236 -3.96 38.73 -15.00
CA VAL A 236 -5.22 37.99 -15.11
C VAL A 236 -6.18 38.66 -16.09
N VAL A 237 -6.28 40.00 -16.07
CA VAL A 237 -7.11 40.77 -17.02
C VAL A 237 -6.59 40.63 -18.45
N ASP A 238 -5.28 40.76 -18.65
CA ASP A 238 -4.66 40.56 -19.97
C ASP A 238 -4.88 39.13 -20.50
N THR A 239 -4.88 38.13 -19.60
CA THR A 239 -5.24 36.75 -19.97
C THR A 239 -6.73 36.60 -20.36
N ILE A 240 -7.63 37.43 -19.81
CA ILE A 240 -9.05 37.44 -20.19
C ILE A 240 -9.22 38.05 -21.58
N ASP A 241 -8.53 39.16 -21.86
CA ASP A 241 -8.62 39.86 -23.14
C ASP A 241 -7.89 39.12 -24.29
N THR A 242 -6.84 38.36 -23.97
CA THR A 242 -6.08 37.56 -24.94
C THR A 242 -6.59 36.13 -25.10
N ALA A 243 -7.51 35.67 -24.24
CA ALA A 243 -8.14 34.37 -24.42
C ALA A 243 -9.05 34.42 -25.65
N PRO A 244 -8.83 33.57 -26.68
CA PRO A 244 -9.76 33.49 -27.80
C PRO A 244 -11.14 33.16 -27.24
N THR A 245 -12.14 33.96 -27.61
CA THR A 245 -13.55 33.74 -27.31
C THR A 245 -13.95 32.35 -27.81
N ARG A 246 -13.84 31.37 -26.93
CA ARG A 246 -14.25 30.00 -27.20
C ARG A 246 -15.77 30.02 -27.23
N HIS A 247 -16.34 30.11 -28.42
CA HIS A 247 -17.76 29.87 -28.64
C HIS A 247 -18.13 28.54 -27.97
N VAL A 248 -18.99 28.65 -26.97
CA VAL A 248 -19.64 27.53 -26.29
C VAL A 248 -20.73 27.05 -27.24
N ASP A 249 -20.38 26.25 -28.24
CA ASP A 249 -21.37 25.60 -29.12
C ASP A 249 -20.91 24.27 -29.75
N ASP A 250 -19.88 23.61 -29.22
CA ASP A 250 -19.54 22.24 -29.63
C ASP A 250 -19.09 21.42 -28.41
N ALA A 251 -20.05 21.07 -27.56
CA ALA A 251 -19.82 20.10 -26.50
C ALA A 251 -19.84 18.70 -27.10
N SER A 252 -18.69 18.20 -27.55
CA SER A 252 -18.54 16.76 -27.75
C SER A 252 -18.94 16.06 -26.44
N PRO A 253 -19.91 15.13 -26.46
CA PRO A 253 -20.49 14.55 -25.25
C PRO A 253 -19.37 13.89 -24.44
N SER A 254 -19.29 14.09 -23.13
CA SER A 254 -18.19 13.48 -22.36
C SER A 254 -18.26 11.95 -22.42
N ILE A 255 -17.15 11.25 -22.16
CA ILE A 255 -17.16 9.78 -22.04
C ILE A 255 -18.26 9.31 -21.06
N ALA A 256 -18.52 10.08 -20.00
CA ALA A 256 -19.56 9.76 -19.04
C ALA A 256 -20.98 9.89 -19.60
N ASP A 257 -21.21 10.84 -20.50
CA ASP A 257 -22.50 11.03 -21.16
C ASP A 257 -22.72 9.95 -22.20
N THR A 258 -21.70 9.64 -23.02
CA THR A 258 -21.75 8.53 -23.99
C THR A 258 -22.04 7.20 -23.29
N VAL A 259 -21.37 6.89 -22.18
CA VAL A 259 -21.63 5.65 -21.42
C VAL A 259 -23.04 5.63 -20.83
N ARG A 260 -23.58 6.78 -20.40
CA ARG A 260 -24.94 6.86 -19.87
C ARG A 260 -25.98 6.59 -20.96
N ASP A 261 -25.81 7.21 -22.12
CA ASP A 261 -26.71 7.05 -23.27
C ASP A 261 -26.70 5.60 -23.79
N LEU A 262 -25.52 4.96 -23.81
CA LEU A 262 -25.39 3.54 -24.18
C LEU A 262 -26.14 2.61 -23.22
N VAL A 263 -26.06 2.87 -21.91
CA VAL A 263 -26.80 2.11 -20.90
C VAL A 263 -28.31 2.34 -21.03
N GLU A 264 -28.75 3.57 -21.31
CA GLU A 264 -30.17 3.86 -21.58
C GLU A 264 -30.66 3.20 -22.89
N ALA A 265 -29.79 3.06 -23.88
CA ALA A 265 -30.05 2.31 -25.12
C ALA A 265 -30.00 0.77 -24.95
N GLY A 266 -29.69 0.26 -23.75
CA GLY A 266 -29.64 -1.17 -23.45
C GLY A 266 -28.31 -1.86 -23.81
N ILE A 267 -27.28 -1.10 -24.18
CA ILE A 267 -25.92 -1.61 -24.40
C ILE A 267 -25.18 -1.55 -23.07
N ASP A 268 -25.02 -2.70 -22.43
CA ASP A 268 -24.50 -2.75 -21.07
C ASP A 268 -23.26 -3.65 -20.91
N THR A 269 -22.84 -4.40 -21.93
CA THR A 269 -21.62 -5.20 -21.85
C THR A 269 -20.38 -4.31 -21.94
N LEU A 270 -19.34 -4.63 -21.15
CA LEU A 270 -18.13 -3.79 -21.11
C LEU A 270 -17.43 -3.70 -22.48
N ASP A 271 -17.42 -4.79 -23.24
CA ASP A 271 -16.77 -4.83 -24.55
C ASP A 271 -17.48 -3.95 -25.57
N ASP A 272 -18.82 -3.99 -25.58
CA ASP A 272 -19.63 -3.17 -26.51
C ASP A 272 -19.54 -1.67 -26.14
N VAL A 273 -19.55 -1.35 -24.84
CA VAL A 273 -19.42 0.03 -24.36
C VAL A 273 -18.02 0.59 -24.64
N VAL A 274 -16.97 -0.21 -24.47
CA VAL A 274 -15.59 0.23 -24.80
C VAL A 274 -15.47 0.48 -26.30
N ALA A 275 -15.96 -0.42 -27.15
CA ALA A 275 -15.92 -0.24 -28.60
C ALA A 275 -16.66 1.03 -29.04
N ALA A 276 -17.85 1.28 -28.49
CA ALA A 276 -18.65 2.48 -28.82
C ALA A 276 -18.02 3.78 -28.28
N VAL A 277 -17.41 3.74 -27.09
CA VAL A 277 -16.69 4.90 -26.56
C VAL A 277 -15.42 5.18 -27.37
N GLU A 278 -14.70 4.15 -27.81
CA GLU A 278 -13.50 4.32 -28.65
C GLU A 278 -13.82 4.91 -30.03
N ASP A 279 -14.99 4.60 -30.57
CA ASP A 279 -15.46 5.16 -31.84
C ASP A 279 -15.71 6.68 -31.75
N VAL A 280 -16.23 7.16 -30.61
CA VAL A 280 -16.57 8.58 -30.40
C VAL A 280 -15.38 9.39 -29.85
N HIS A 281 -14.59 8.80 -28.94
CA HIS A 281 -13.56 9.50 -28.15
C HIS A 281 -12.12 9.11 -28.51
N GLY A 282 -11.92 8.14 -29.40
CA GLY A 282 -10.62 7.55 -29.68
C GLY A 282 -10.17 6.58 -28.58
N PRO A 283 -8.89 6.15 -28.57
CA PRO A 283 -8.41 5.13 -27.65
C PRO A 283 -8.62 5.51 -26.17
N VAL A 284 -9.33 4.67 -25.41
CA VAL A 284 -9.65 4.95 -24.00
C VAL A 284 -9.08 3.92 -23.05
N VAL A 285 -8.83 4.34 -21.80
CA VAL A 285 -8.40 3.42 -20.75
C VAL A 285 -9.60 2.61 -20.27
N ARG A 286 -9.57 1.29 -20.52
CA ARG A 286 -10.67 0.35 -20.20
C ARG A 286 -11.15 0.40 -18.74
N SER A 287 -10.25 0.68 -17.77
CA SER A 287 -10.63 0.82 -16.35
C SER A 287 -11.50 2.05 -16.08
N THR A 288 -11.32 3.12 -16.85
CA THR A 288 -12.14 4.34 -16.78
C THR A 288 -13.55 4.06 -17.25
N VAL A 289 -13.70 3.40 -18.41
CA VAL A 289 -15.00 2.99 -18.96
C VAL A 289 -15.73 2.03 -18.02
N TRP A 290 -15.04 1.05 -17.44
CA TRP A 290 -15.62 0.12 -16.48
C TRP A 290 -16.17 0.82 -15.23
N THR A 291 -15.42 1.79 -14.68
CA THR A 291 -15.84 2.53 -13.49
C THR A 291 -17.10 3.35 -13.77
N THR A 292 -17.14 3.99 -14.93
CA THR A 292 -18.29 4.80 -15.38
C THR A 292 -19.51 3.93 -15.66
N LEU A 293 -19.33 2.80 -16.35
CA LEU A 293 -20.39 1.82 -16.64
C LEU A 293 -21.00 1.25 -15.36
N LYS A 294 -20.17 0.92 -14.37
CA LYS A 294 -20.65 0.44 -13.07
C LYS A 294 -21.55 1.48 -12.38
N ARG A 295 -21.12 2.75 -12.37
CA ARG A 295 -21.91 3.86 -11.78
C ARG A 295 -23.20 4.11 -12.54
N ALA A 296 -23.17 4.06 -13.87
CA ALA A 296 -24.37 4.23 -14.71
C ALA A 296 -25.40 3.12 -14.45
N ARG A 297 -24.95 1.87 -14.32
CA ARG A 297 -25.81 0.73 -13.96
C ARG A 297 -26.44 0.89 -12.58
N GLU A 298 -25.66 1.26 -11.58
CA GLU A 298 -26.17 1.50 -10.22
C GLU A 298 -27.22 2.62 -10.19
N ALA A 299 -27.01 3.68 -10.98
CA ALA A 299 -27.97 4.77 -11.14
C ALA A 299 -29.26 4.33 -11.85
N ALA A 300 -29.15 3.51 -12.91
CA ALA A 300 -30.30 2.97 -13.64
C ALA A 300 -31.17 2.06 -12.75
N VAL A 301 -30.55 1.18 -11.96
CA VAL A 301 -31.26 0.31 -11.00
C VAL A 301 -31.99 1.15 -9.93
N LYS A 302 -31.34 2.18 -9.40
CA LYS A 302 -31.95 3.09 -8.40
C LYS A 302 -33.11 3.90 -8.98
N LYS A 303 -33.05 4.25 -10.27
CA LYS A 303 -34.12 4.93 -11.01
C LYS A 303 -35.32 4.00 -11.22
N ALA A 304 -35.08 2.74 -11.61
CA ALA A 304 -36.12 1.73 -11.78
C ALA A 304 -36.82 1.35 -10.47
N ALA A 305 -36.11 1.33 -9.33
CA ALA A 305 -36.72 1.05 -8.02
C ALA A 305 -37.57 2.20 -7.44
N ARG A 306 -37.55 3.38 -8.07
CA ARG A 306 -38.30 4.58 -7.67
C ARG A 306 -39.48 4.90 -8.58
N ALA A 307 -39.60 4.21 -9.71
CA ALA A 307 -40.71 4.30 -10.66
C ALA A 307 -41.74 3.23 -10.34
#